data_AF-A0A9W7ANS2-F1
#
_entry.id   AF-A0A9W7ANS2-F1
#
_cell.length_a   1.000
_cell.length_b   1.000
_cell.length_c   1.000
_cell.angle_alpha   90.00
_cell.angle_beta   90.00
_cell.angle_gamma   90.00
#
_symmetry.space_group_name_H-M   'P 1'
#
loop_
_entity.id
_entity.type
_entity.pdbx_description
1 polymer ?
#
loop_
_entity_poly.entity_id
_entity_poly.type
_entity_poly.pdbx_seq_one_letter_code
_entity_poly.pdbx_strand_id
1 'polypeptide(L)'
;MTNIPDVPGAVAASFLLPLPFCFLFARSYANPASTPLPTLAVLIISYSLTTTACLLLPFDLSYTAANQSANNNYGNSTSTTSPPAYSAAISVGWKTTFWTTFILAWGVLPLLTDFIQSGYLTPKEKVKDALNKNMKFYVTAGGVGLVVIIGLLIFGDGANPFDFLMAAGNTYGLLLVVVLLGHGLVNLPRAFFAKANPQLLVTRRYLLASTLDSDLFEAVWSLQDIEEVVDSVLSRKSAQTHNPQASEYLTEIQFARESGVADLISSSDIESRRTKTDRFSLTRDSDTEGDLPLLDPGCELTVENLANLNASLKQRQMTLRQAVVCRDALVDEVQYYEALSSGTLPEPEPFRPNPDVNCAEIVLSRVDLFFAWIEYYWRIHLRRGACLAFGALATLLSVLVLWSELTMGFPVSLSPFGQMMAHTLHGTARPSYFLEMISLLPLVYISWCVYSSLLSVRLFSKYGLKSKKRSDGPALAFSASYLVRMQFPLCYNYLLFLRYNASESSAFTALMSNMDTIPLLGTSLSVYLPLFTVALCAATFFNVYARLLAKLGIEHDDAIIYGGDAEEYEMKIREGKALLRKATRTDDHQPSSNSSSSSNSNSNNRTYNKV
;
A
#
# COMPACT_ATOMS: atom_id res chain seq x y z
N MET A 1 -32.34 -8.20 34.89
CA MET A 1 -32.34 -8.07 33.41
C MET A 1 -30.98 -7.56 32.99
N THR A 2 -30.10 -8.48 32.64
CA THR A 2 -28.68 -8.26 32.33
C THR A 2 -28.55 -7.97 30.84
N ASN A 3 -28.17 -6.75 30.48
CA ASN A 3 -27.83 -6.38 29.09
C ASN A 3 -26.61 -7.20 28.64
N ILE A 4 -26.85 -8.31 27.96
CA ILE A 4 -25.87 -8.95 27.10
C ILE A 4 -25.64 -7.95 25.95
N PRO A 5 -24.38 -7.57 25.63
CA PRO A 5 -24.13 -6.67 24.52
C PRO A 5 -24.74 -7.25 23.24
N ASP A 6 -25.40 -6.39 22.45
CA ASP A 6 -25.99 -6.74 21.15
C ASP A 6 -24.88 -7.18 20.18
N VAL A 7 -24.63 -8.49 20.13
CA VAL A 7 -23.55 -9.09 19.32
C VAL A 7 -23.73 -8.76 17.83
N PRO A 8 -24.93 -8.92 17.22
CA PRO A 8 -25.19 -8.43 15.87
C PRO A 8 -24.85 -6.95 15.68
N GLY A 9 -25.22 -6.10 16.65
CA GLY A 9 -24.92 -4.67 16.63
C GLY A 9 -23.41 -4.38 16.66
N ALA A 10 -22.65 -5.09 17.48
CA ALA A 10 -21.20 -4.96 17.57
C ALA A 10 -20.48 -5.48 16.31
N VAL A 11 -20.94 -6.60 15.75
CA VAL A 11 -20.45 -7.10 14.46
C VAL A 11 -20.74 -6.05 13.38
N ALA A 12 -21.96 -5.54 13.28
CA ALA A 12 -22.30 -4.48 12.31
C ALA A 12 -21.46 -3.21 12.51
N ALA A 13 -21.19 -2.81 13.76
CA ALA A 13 -20.31 -1.70 14.07
C ALA A 13 -18.89 -1.93 13.50
N SER A 14 -18.33 -3.14 13.61
CA SER A 14 -17.01 -3.46 13.05
C SER A 14 -16.92 -3.29 11.52
N PHE A 15 -18.04 -3.39 10.79
CA PHE A 15 -18.13 -3.12 9.35
C PHE A 15 -18.32 -1.62 9.04
N LEU A 16 -19.09 -0.90 9.86
CA LEU A 16 -19.45 0.50 9.59
C LEU A 16 -18.37 1.50 10.05
N LEU A 17 -17.73 1.25 11.18
CA LEU A 17 -16.75 2.17 11.80
C LEU A 17 -15.54 2.47 10.88
N PRO A 18 -14.98 1.49 10.14
CA PRO A 18 -13.86 1.76 9.24
C PRO A 18 -14.18 2.58 7.99
N LEU A 19 -15.44 2.62 7.54
CA LEU A 19 -15.84 3.25 6.27
C LEU A 19 -15.43 4.73 6.15
N PRO A 20 -15.76 5.63 7.11
CA PRO A 20 -15.38 7.04 7.00
C PRO A 20 -13.87 7.22 6.99
N PHE A 21 -13.14 6.47 7.81
CA PHE A 21 -11.68 6.52 7.84
C PHE A 21 -11.06 6.05 6.51
N CYS A 22 -11.53 4.93 5.97
CA CYS A 22 -11.06 4.38 4.69
C CYS A 22 -11.44 5.28 3.51
N PHE A 23 -12.59 5.95 3.56
CA PHE A 23 -12.98 6.96 2.58
C PHE A 23 -12.00 8.13 2.57
N LEU A 24 -11.70 8.71 3.74
CA LEU A 24 -10.75 9.81 3.86
C LEU A 24 -9.34 9.38 3.45
N PHE A 25 -8.93 8.18 3.86
CA PHE A 25 -7.66 7.58 3.46
C PHE A 25 -7.58 7.48 1.93
N ALA A 26 -8.50 6.76 1.29
CA ALA A 26 -8.51 6.60 -0.17
C ALA A 26 -8.55 7.94 -0.90
N ARG A 27 -9.35 8.90 -0.43
CA ARG A 27 -9.48 10.24 -1.04
C ARG A 27 -8.23 11.11 -0.86
N SER A 28 -7.46 10.91 0.19
CA SER A 28 -6.22 11.64 0.47
C SER A 28 -5.05 11.19 -0.42
N TYR A 29 -5.05 9.93 -0.86
CA TYR A 29 -4.00 9.36 -1.71
C TYR A 29 -4.37 9.35 -3.20
N ALA A 30 -5.64 9.10 -3.54
CA ALA A 30 -6.08 8.94 -4.92
C ALA A 30 -6.02 10.25 -5.74
N ASN A 31 -5.36 10.18 -6.90
CA ASN A 31 -5.41 11.25 -7.89
C ASN A 31 -6.76 11.24 -8.64
N PRO A 32 -7.61 12.27 -8.48
CA PRO A 32 -8.95 12.32 -9.08
C PRO A 32 -8.97 12.21 -10.60
N ALA A 33 -7.90 12.61 -11.30
CA ALA A 33 -7.80 12.49 -12.74
C ALA A 33 -7.57 11.04 -13.21
N SER A 34 -6.88 10.24 -12.39
CA SER A 34 -6.51 8.85 -12.74
C SER A 34 -7.49 7.80 -12.21
N THR A 35 -8.23 8.12 -11.14
CA THR A 35 -9.12 7.17 -10.45
C THR A 35 -10.58 7.55 -10.63
N PRO A 36 -11.33 6.87 -11.52
CA PRO A 36 -12.76 7.12 -11.63
C PRO A 36 -13.51 6.63 -10.38
N LEU A 37 -14.70 7.18 -10.14
CA LEU A 37 -15.51 6.89 -8.94
C LEU A 37 -15.76 5.39 -8.68
N PRO A 38 -16.05 4.53 -9.69
CA PRO A 38 -16.26 3.10 -9.45
C PRO A 38 -15.00 2.40 -8.94
N THR A 39 -13.83 2.75 -9.47
CA THR A 39 -12.53 2.24 -8.99
C THR A 39 -12.31 2.65 -7.54
N LEU A 40 -12.57 3.92 -7.21
CA LEU A 40 -12.43 4.41 -5.84
C LEU A 40 -13.35 3.67 -4.86
N ALA A 41 -14.60 3.37 -5.26
CA ALA A 41 -15.54 2.63 -4.43
C ALA A 41 -15.04 1.21 -4.11
N VAL A 42 -14.52 0.47 -5.10
CA VAL A 42 -13.94 -0.86 -4.88
C VAL A 42 -12.74 -0.80 -3.93
N LEU A 43 -11.90 0.23 -4.05
CA LEU A 43 -10.76 0.45 -3.16
C LEU A 43 -11.20 0.71 -1.72
N ILE A 44 -12.20 1.58 -1.51
CA ILE A 44 -12.74 1.89 -0.18
C ILE A 44 -13.30 0.63 0.48
N ILE A 45 -14.06 -0.18 -0.25
CA ILE A 45 -14.60 -1.46 0.23
C ILE A 45 -13.47 -2.42 0.62
N SER A 46 -12.40 -2.47 -0.19
CA SER A 46 -11.25 -3.35 0.08
C SER A 46 -10.50 -2.95 1.35
N TYR A 47 -10.25 -1.66 1.53
CA TYR A 47 -9.60 -1.13 2.74
C TYR A 47 -10.49 -1.27 3.99
N SER A 48 -11.80 -1.05 3.86
CA SER A 48 -12.71 -1.19 5.00
C SER A 48 -12.80 -2.63 5.48
N LEU A 49 -12.96 -3.59 4.57
CA LEU A 49 -13.02 -5.02 4.93
C LEU A 49 -11.72 -5.51 5.60
N THR A 50 -10.57 -5.01 5.15
CA THR A 50 -9.27 -5.30 5.80
C THR A 50 -9.25 -4.79 7.24
N THR A 51 -9.71 -3.56 7.45
CA THR A 51 -9.75 -2.93 8.77
C THR A 51 -10.79 -3.60 9.68
N THR A 52 -11.92 -4.05 9.12
CA THR A 52 -12.95 -4.81 9.84
C THR A 52 -12.37 -6.08 10.45
N ALA A 53 -11.52 -6.84 9.74
CA ALA A 53 -10.89 -8.03 10.32
C ALA A 53 -10.01 -7.70 11.56
N CYS A 54 -9.30 -6.57 11.53
CA CYS A 54 -8.49 -6.11 12.67
C CYS A 54 -9.34 -5.72 13.89
N LEU A 55 -10.58 -5.26 13.70
CA LEU A 55 -11.50 -4.92 14.79
C LEU A 55 -12.32 -6.13 15.27
N LEU A 56 -12.68 -7.03 14.34
CA LEU A 56 -13.52 -8.18 14.64
C LEU A 56 -12.79 -9.23 15.50
N LEU A 57 -11.47 -9.37 15.37
CA LEU A 57 -10.70 -10.37 16.12
C LEU A 57 -10.59 -10.08 17.63
N PRO A 58 -10.19 -8.87 18.08
CA PRO A 58 -10.23 -8.52 19.51
C PRO A 58 -11.62 -8.66 20.11
N PHE A 59 -12.66 -8.31 19.34
CA PHE A 59 -14.04 -8.48 19.75
C PHE A 59 -14.41 -9.97 19.95
N ASP A 60 -14.11 -10.84 18.97
CA ASP A 60 -14.31 -12.29 19.04
C ASP A 60 -13.59 -12.92 20.25
N LEU A 61 -12.33 -12.54 20.48
CA LEU A 61 -11.55 -13.01 21.62
C LEU A 61 -12.15 -12.56 22.96
N SER A 62 -12.53 -11.30 23.09
CA SER A 62 -13.12 -10.76 24.33
C SER A 62 -14.44 -11.43 24.67
N TYR A 63 -15.26 -11.72 23.65
CA TYR A 63 -16.57 -12.32 23.80
C TYR A 63 -16.45 -13.81 24.13
N THR A 64 -15.59 -14.54 23.42
CA THR A 64 -15.30 -15.95 23.67
C THR A 64 -14.73 -16.16 25.08
N ALA A 65 -13.80 -15.30 25.51
CA ALA A 65 -13.23 -15.36 26.85
C ALA A 65 -14.29 -15.15 27.95
N ALA A 66 -15.17 -14.17 27.79
CA ALA A 66 -16.25 -13.90 28.75
C ALA A 66 -17.22 -15.09 28.88
N ASN A 67 -17.56 -15.74 27.77
CA ASN A 67 -18.44 -16.90 27.76
C ASN A 67 -17.80 -18.13 28.42
N GLN A 68 -16.52 -18.38 28.19
CA GLN A 68 -15.79 -19.46 28.86
C GLN A 68 -15.77 -19.25 30.39
N SER A 69 -15.49 -18.02 30.84
CA SER A 69 -15.54 -17.64 32.26
C SER A 69 -16.94 -17.86 32.87
N ALA A 70 -17.99 -17.45 32.16
CA ALA A 70 -19.36 -17.66 32.61
C ALA A 70 -19.71 -19.15 32.75
N ASN A 71 -19.35 -19.99 31.78
CA ASN A 71 -19.61 -21.43 31.82
C ASN A 71 -18.85 -22.14 32.97
N ASN A 72 -17.59 -21.75 33.22
CA ASN A 72 -16.80 -22.32 34.31
C ASN A 72 -17.35 -21.98 35.70
N ASN A 73 -17.94 -20.79 35.86
CA ASN A 73 -18.52 -20.34 37.13
C ASN A 73 -19.89 -20.97 37.44
N TYR A 74 -20.63 -21.47 36.44
CA TYR A 74 -21.99 -21.99 36.59
C TYR A 74 -22.13 -23.52 36.66
N GLY A 75 -21.02 -24.26 36.68
CA GLY A 75 -20.93 -25.69 37.06
C GLY A 75 -21.97 -26.64 36.44
N ASN A 76 -21.55 -27.41 35.42
CA ASN A 76 -22.12 -28.72 35.04
C ASN A 76 -23.66 -28.89 35.08
N SER A 77 -24.44 -27.91 34.65
CA SER A 77 -25.84 -28.16 34.28
C SER A 77 -25.86 -28.54 32.80
N THR A 78 -26.02 -29.83 32.56
CA THR A 78 -26.28 -30.42 31.24
C THR A 78 -27.48 -29.75 30.58
N SER A 79 -27.20 -28.86 29.63
CA SER A 79 -28.16 -28.47 28.59
C SER A 79 -27.45 -28.52 27.23
N THR A 80 -27.50 -29.71 26.63
CA THR A 80 -27.48 -29.87 25.18
C THR A 80 -28.56 -28.98 24.57
N THR A 81 -28.21 -27.81 24.05
CA THR A 81 -29.02 -27.10 23.06
C THR A 81 -28.23 -25.98 22.39
N SER A 82 -27.69 -26.31 21.20
CA SER A 82 -27.11 -25.41 20.18
C SER A 82 -25.96 -24.46 20.59
N PRO A 83 -24.91 -24.29 19.76
CA PRO A 83 -24.06 -23.11 19.90
C PRO A 83 -24.99 -21.89 19.79
N PRO A 84 -25.05 -21.00 20.78
CA PRO A 84 -26.16 -20.06 20.81
C PRO A 84 -26.10 -19.08 19.64
N ALA A 85 -27.22 -18.44 19.32
CA ALA A 85 -27.35 -17.49 18.21
C ALA A 85 -26.24 -16.41 18.15
N TYR A 86 -25.56 -16.14 19.27
CA TYR A 86 -24.41 -15.22 19.35
C TYR A 86 -23.16 -15.70 18.59
N SER A 87 -22.85 -17.00 18.56
CA SER A 87 -21.70 -17.51 17.80
C SER A 87 -22.00 -17.49 16.31
N ALA A 88 -23.28 -17.55 15.94
CA ALA A 88 -23.71 -17.48 14.55
C ALA A 88 -23.43 -16.09 13.95
N ALA A 89 -23.71 -14.99 14.66
CA ALA A 89 -23.45 -13.64 14.14
C ALA A 89 -21.96 -13.38 13.87
N ILE A 90 -21.08 -13.75 14.82
CA ILE A 90 -19.62 -13.61 14.66
C ILE A 90 -19.10 -14.55 13.56
N SER A 91 -19.57 -15.80 13.53
CA SER A 91 -19.20 -16.76 12.47
C SER A 91 -19.65 -16.31 11.08
N VAL A 92 -20.87 -15.76 10.96
CA VAL A 92 -21.38 -15.15 9.72
C VAL A 92 -20.53 -13.95 9.33
N GLY A 93 -20.17 -13.08 10.29
CA GLY A 93 -19.27 -11.96 10.07
C GLY A 93 -17.93 -12.41 9.48
N TRP A 94 -17.28 -13.40 10.11
CA TRP A 94 -16.01 -13.96 9.62
C TRP A 94 -16.13 -14.61 8.24
N LYS A 95 -17.14 -15.45 8.01
CA LYS A 95 -17.39 -16.09 6.70
C LYS A 95 -17.64 -15.03 5.62
N THR A 96 -18.40 -14.00 5.94
CA THR A 96 -18.70 -12.89 5.01
C THR A 96 -17.42 -12.12 4.67
N THR A 97 -16.65 -11.69 5.67
CA THR A 97 -15.38 -11.00 5.44
C THR A 97 -14.41 -11.88 4.66
N PHE A 98 -14.32 -13.17 4.96
CA PHE A 98 -13.43 -14.10 4.28
C PHE A 98 -13.76 -14.24 2.80
N TRP A 99 -14.98 -14.66 2.46
CA TRP A 99 -15.32 -14.91 1.06
C TRP A 99 -15.35 -13.64 0.22
N THR A 100 -15.82 -12.52 0.78
CA THR A 100 -15.79 -11.22 0.07
C THR A 100 -14.37 -10.79 -0.25
N THR A 101 -13.46 -10.85 0.72
CA THR A 101 -12.06 -10.47 0.51
C THR A 101 -11.28 -11.49 -0.33
N PHE A 102 -11.64 -12.77 -0.28
CA PHE A 102 -11.08 -13.79 -1.17
C PHE A 102 -11.42 -13.48 -2.64
N ILE A 103 -12.69 -13.16 -2.93
CA ILE A 103 -13.13 -12.77 -4.28
C ILE A 103 -12.48 -11.44 -4.71
N LEU A 104 -12.36 -10.49 -3.80
CA LEU A 104 -11.66 -9.23 -4.07
C LEU A 104 -10.17 -9.47 -4.40
N ALA A 105 -9.50 -10.33 -3.63
CA ALA A 105 -8.07 -10.62 -3.77
C ALA A 105 -7.73 -11.34 -5.08
N TRP A 106 -8.51 -12.36 -5.45
CA TRP A 106 -8.16 -13.25 -6.56
C TRP A 106 -8.96 -12.99 -7.84
N GLY A 107 -10.03 -12.19 -7.77
CA GLY A 107 -10.83 -11.82 -8.94
C GLY A 107 -10.86 -10.32 -9.20
N VAL A 108 -11.50 -9.55 -8.30
CA VAL A 108 -11.85 -8.15 -8.60
C VAL A 108 -10.62 -7.24 -8.70
N LEU A 109 -9.69 -7.28 -7.74
CA LEU A 109 -8.55 -6.34 -7.70
C LEU A 109 -7.50 -6.59 -8.79
N PRO A 110 -7.13 -7.85 -9.14
CA PRO A 110 -6.29 -8.12 -10.31
C PRO A 110 -6.94 -7.58 -11.60
N LEU A 111 -8.21 -7.91 -11.84
CA LEU A 111 -8.95 -7.42 -13.01
C LEU A 111 -9.09 -5.90 -13.03
N LEU A 112 -9.26 -5.27 -11.87
CA LEU A 112 -9.33 -3.81 -11.74
C LEU A 112 -8.00 -3.14 -12.13
N THR A 113 -6.87 -3.75 -11.77
CA THR A 113 -5.54 -3.23 -12.12
C THR A 113 -5.35 -3.22 -13.63
N ASP A 114 -5.64 -4.33 -14.30
CA ASP A 114 -5.56 -4.42 -15.76
C ASP A 114 -6.63 -3.59 -16.47
N PHE A 115 -7.82 -3.46 -15.88
CA PHE A 115 -8.86 -2.57 -16.41
C PHE A 115 -8.40 -1.10 -16.44
N ILE A 116 -7.70 -0.63 -15.40
CA ILE A 116 -7.18 0.74 -15.35
C ILE A 116 -6.05 0.95 -16.39
N GLN A 117 -5.24 -0.09 -16.60
CA GLN A 117 -4.09 -0.07 -17.53
C GLN A 117 -4.45 -0.36 -18.99
N SER A 118 -5.64 -0.91 -19.25
CA SER A 118 -6.10 -1.19 -20.61
C SER A 118 -6.17 0.06 -21.51
N GLY A 119 -5.76 -0.12 -22.77
CA GLY A 119 -5.75 0.93 -23.80
C GLY A 119 -6.98 0.92 -24.72
N TYR A 120 -7.92 0.00 -24.50
CA TYR A 120 -9.22 -0.02 -25.16
C TYR A 120 -10.07 1.18 -24.74
N LEU A 121 -11.00 1.62 -25.59
CA LEU A 121 -11.82 2.81 -25.30
C LEU A 121 -13.08 2.45 -24.51
N THR A 122 -13.75 1.35 -24.88
CA THR A 122 -15.05 0.99 -24.31
C THR A 122 -14.91 0.16 -23.02
N PRO A 123 -15.75 0.38 -21.98
CA PRO A 123 -15.68 -0.40 -20.74
C PRO A 123 -15.79 -1.91 -20.93
N LYS A 124 -16.57 -2.36 -21.93
CA LYS A 124 -16.75 -3.78 -22.24
C LYS A 124 -15.45 -4.40 -22.78
N GLU A 125 -14.77 -3.71 -23.69
CA GLU A 125 -13.48 -4.16 -24.23
C GLU A 125 -12.39 -4.15 -23.17
N LYS A 126 -12.37 -3.14 -22.29
CA LYS A 126 -11.45 -3.10 -21.14
C LYS A 126 -11.60 -4.30 -20.21
N VAL A 127 -12.84 -4.71 -19.90
CA VAL A 127 -13.09 -5.90 -19.08
C VAL A 127 -12.65 -7.17 -19.80
N LYS A 128 -12.92 -7.27 -21.11
CA LYS A 128 -12.48 -8.41 -21.93
C LYS A 128 -10.96 -8.50 -21.98
N ASP A 129 -10.27 -7.38 -22.17
CA ASP A 129 -8.80 -7.28 -22.15
C ASP A 129 -8.22 -7.70 -20.80
N ALA A 130 -8.75 -7.15 -19.69
CA ALA A 130 -8.35 -7.53 -18.34
C ALA A 130 -8.53 -9.04 -18.07
N LEU A 131 -9.63 -9.63 -18.55
CA LEU A 131 -9.87 -11.06 -18.43
C LEU A 131 -8.88 -11.87 -19.27
N ASN A 132 -8.61 -11.46 -20.50
CA ASN A 132 -7.67 -12.13 -21.40
C ASN A 132 -6.24 -12.11 -20.84
N LYS A 133 -5.79 -10.97 -20.31
CA LYS A 133 -4.46 -10.83 -19.67
C LYS A 133 -4.30 -11.77 -18.48
N ASN A 134 -5.35 -11.92 -17.66
CA ASN A 134 -5.34 -12.83 -16.51
C ASN A 134 -5.71 -14.27 -16.85
N MET A 135 -6.15 -14.57 -18.08
CA MET A 135 -6.67 -15.89 -18.44
C MET A 135 -5.61 -16.98 -18.25
N LYS A 136 -4.35 -16.72 -18.59
CA LYS A 136 -3.25 -17.66 -18.36
C LYS A 136 -3.13 -18.02 -16.87
N PHE A 137 -3.17 -17.01 -16.00
CA PHE A 137 -3.13 -17.22 -14.55
C PHE A 137 -4.36 -18.02 -14.07
N TYR A 138 -5.57 -17.68 -14.52
CA TYR A 138 -6.77 -18.40 -14.09
C TYR A 138 -6.86 -19.83 -14.62
N VAL A 139 -6.44 -20.08 -15.85
CA VAL A 139 -6.39 -21.43 -16.44
C VAL A 139 -5.35 -22.29 -15.71
N THR A 140 -4.16 -21.75 -15.45
CA THR A 140 -3.11 -22.47 -14.70
C THR A 140 -3.54 -22.73 -13.25
N ALA A 141 -4.05 -21.73 -12.54
CA ALA A 141 -4.56 -21.89 -11.18
C ALA A 141 -5.75 -22.86 -11.12
N GLY A 142 -6.66 -22.79 -12.08
CA GLY A 142 -7.79 -23.71 -12.21
C GLY A 142 -7.35 -25.14 -12.52
N GLY A 143 -6.34 -25.32 -13.37
CA GLY A 143 -5.75 -26.62 -13.67
C GLY A 143 -5.06 -27.25 -12.47
N VAL A 144 -4.24 -26.48 -11.73
CA VAL A 144 -3.64 -26.93 -10.47
C VAL A 144 -4.73 -27.25 -9.45
N GLY A 145 -5.73 -26.39 -9.30
CA GLY A 145 -6.88 -26.62 -8.43
C GLY A 145 -7.63 -27.90 -8.77
N LEU A 146 -7.85 -28.19 -10.05
CA LEU A 146 -8.50 -29.41 -10.51
C LEU A 146 -7.68 -30.66 -10.16
N VAL A 147 -6.36 -30.64 -10.38
CA VAL A 147 -5.47 -31.75 -10.00
C VAL A 147 -5.54 -32.01 -8.49
N VAL A 148 -5.54 -30.95 -7.69
CA VAL A 148 -5.68 -31.09 -6.24
C VAL A 148 -7.04 -31.66 -5.86
N ILE A 149 -8.13 -31.15 -6.44
CA ILE A 149 -9.49 -31.65 -6.17
C ILE A 149 -9.58 -33.15 -6.51
N ILE A 150 -9.03 -33.58 -7.66
CA ILE A 150 -8.97 -34.99 -8.02
C ILE A 150 -8.16 -35.78 -6.99
N GLY A 151 -7.01 -35.27 -6.55
CA GLY A 151 -6.22 -35.88 -5.48
C GLY A 151 -6.98 -36.02 -4.16
N LEU A 152 -7.72 -34.98 -3.75
CA LEU A 152 -8.57 -35.02 -2.55
C LEU A 152 -9.74 -35.99 -2.69
N LEU A 153 -10.32 -36.15 -3.88
CA LEU A 153 -11.39 -37.13 -4.09
C LEU A 153 -10.89 -38.58 -4.06
N ILE A 154 -9.63 -38.82 -4.43
CA ILE A 154 -9.03 -40.17 -4.44
C ILE A 154 -8.44 -40.54 -3.07
N PHE A 155 -7.76 -39.59 -2.42
CA PHE A 155 -6.95 -39.84 -1.21
C PHE A 155 -7.41 -39.05 0.02
N GLY A 156 -8.26 -38.04 -0.16
CA GLY A 156 -8.76 -37.24 0.94
C GLY A 156 -9.97 -37.91 1.56
N ASP A 157 -9.82 -38.44 2.77
CA ASP A 157 -10.89 -39.03 3.59
C ASP A 157 -12.03 -38.02 3.90
N GLY A 158 -12.83 -37.66 2.89
CA GLY A 158 -13.91 -36.67 3.00
C GLY A 158 -13.46 -35.20 3.06
N ALA A 159 -12.22 -34.89 2.67
CA ALA A 159 -11.69 -33.52 2.69
C ALA A 159 -12.47 -32.59 1.73
N ASN A 160 -12.89 -31.42 2.23
CA ASN A 160 -13.64 -30.46 1.44
C ASN A 160 -12.70 -29.64 0.54
N PRO A 161 -12.93 -29.55 -0.78
CA PRO A 161 -12.07 -28.76 -1.68
C PRO A 161 -12.04 -27.26 -1.32
N PHE A 162 -13.10 -26.72 -0.69
CA PHE A 162 -13.09 -25.35 -0.22
C PHE A 162 -12.06 -25.15 0.91
N ASP A 163 -11.88 -26.11 1.79
CA ASP A 163 -10.92 -26.03 2.89
C ASP A 163 -9.48 -25.98 2.36
N PHE A 164 -9.20 -26.77 1.31
CA PHE A 164 -7.92 -26.70 0.62
C PHE A 164 -7.68 -25.32 -0.02
N LEU A 165 -8.69 -24.78 -0.72
CA LEU A 165 -8.58 -23.48 -1.37
C LEU A 165 -8.28 -22.37 -0.36
N MET A 166 -8.95 -22.41 0.79
CA MET A 166 -8.69 -21.48 1.88
C MET A 166 -7.28 -21.63 2.45
N ALA A 167 -6.83 -22.87 2.69
CA ALA A 167 -5.50 -23.18 3.20
C ALA A 167 -4.38 -22.73 2.25
N ALA A 168 -4.52 -22.98 0.95
CA ALA A 168 -3.54 -22.59 -0.07
C ALA A 168 -3.37 -21.06 -0.16
N GLY A 169 -4.49 -20.33 -0.18
CA GLY A 169 -4.48 -18.86 -0.17
C GLY A 169 -3.81 -18.29 1.09
N ASN A 170 -4.10 -18.88 2.26
CA ASN A 170 -3.54 -18.43 3.52
C ASN A 170 -2.06 -18.81 3.71
N THR A 171 -1.58 -19.92 3.14
CA THR A 171 -0.17 -20.34 3.23
C THR A 171 0.77 -19.31 2.61
N TYR A 172 0.46 -18.85 1.39
CA TYR A 172 1.25 -17.82 0.71
C TYR A 172 1.29 -16.53 1.53
N GLY A 173 0.12 -16.08 2.02
CA GLY A 173 0.05 -14.87 2.83
C GLY A 173 0.75 -15.01 4.18
N LEU A 174 0.77 -16.20 4.79
CA LEU A 174 1.47 -16.46 6.05
C LEU A 174 2.99 -16.36 5.89
N LEU A 175 3.55 -16.99 4.86
CA LEU A 175 4.98 -16.88 4.55
C LEU A 175 5.38 -15.41 4.32
N LEU A 176 4.55 -14.68 3.58
CA LEU A 176 4.78 -13.28 3.31
C LEU A 176 4.67 -12.42 4.58
N VAL A 177 3.67 -12.66 5.44
CA VAL A 177 3.54 -12.03 6.76
C VAL A 177 4.78 -12.27 7.60
N VAL A 178 5.30 -13.50 7.66
CA VAL A 178 6.51 -13.84 8.41
C VAL A 178 7.73 -13.05 7.91
N VAL A 179 7.93 -12.98 6.59
CA VAL A 179 9.04 -12.22 6.00
C VAL A 179 8.92 -10.72 6.28
N LEU A 180 7.73 -10.15 6.05
CA LEU A 180 7.49 -8.72 6.27
C LEU A 180 7.52 -8.34 7.76
N LEU A 181 7.04 -9.22 8.64
CA LEU A 181 7.08 -9.02 10.09
C LEU A 181 8.53 -9.02 10.58
N GLY A 182 9.35 -9.97 10.12
CA GLY A 182 10.78 -10.02 10.44
C GLY A 182 11.56 -8.76 10.02
N HIS A 183 11.19 -8.18 8.88
CA HIS A 183 11.72 -6.88 8.44
C HIS A 183 11.16 -5.70 9.26
N GLY A 184 9.85 -5.68 9.49
CA GLY A 184 9.12 -4.57 10.11
C GLY A 184 9.43 -4.37 11.59
N LEU A 185 9.60 -5.46 12.35
CA LEU A 185 9.92 -5.41 13.77
C LEU A 185 11.25 -4.68 14.04
N VAL A 186 12.19 -4.70 13.09
CA VAL A 186 13.48 -4.02 13.22
C VAL A 186 13.45 -2.63 12.58
N ASN A 187 12.89 -2.52 11.38
CA ASN A 187 12.95 -1.28 10.61
C ASN A 187 11.96 -0.21 11.08
N LEU A 188 10.83 -0.59 11.69
CA LEU A 188 9.87 0.39 12.21
C LEU A 188 10.43 1.22 13.38
N PRO A 189 11.00 0.62 14.45
CA PRO A 189 11.67 1.40 15.49
C PRO A 189 12.84 2.22 14.96
N ARG A 190 13.66 1.64 14.07
CA ARG A 190 14.78 2.35 13.42
C ARG A 190 14.31 3.57 12.63
N ALA A 191 13.17 3.47 11.94
CA ALA A 191 12.60 4.59 11.21
C ALA A 191 12.21 5.74 12.14
N PHE A 192 11.64 5.44 13.32
CA PHE A 192 11.33 6.47 14.32
C PHE A 192 12.60 7.12 14.90
N PHE A 193 13.63 6.34 15.23
CA PHE A 193 14.91 6.89 15.68
C PHE A 193 15.62 7.71 14.60
N ALA A 194 15.57 7.28 13.34
CA ALA A 194 16.10 8.05 12.22
C ALA A 194 15.34 9.38 12.04
N LYS A 195 14.00 9.37 12.16
CA LYS A 195 13.18 10.58 12.11
C LYS A 195 13.50 11.60 13.21
N ALA A 196 14.03 11.15 14.34
CA ALA A 196 14.46 12.04 15.42
C ALA A 196 15.71 12.87 15.07
N ASN A 197 16.53 12.42 14.10
CA ASN A 197 17.75 13.12 13.67
C ASN A 197 17.58 13.70 12.24
N PRO A 198 17.33 15.00 12.08
CA PRO A 198 17.13 15.62 10.76
C PRO A 198 18.36 15.53 9.85
N GLN A 199 19.59 15.63 10.39
CA GLN A 199 20.81 15.58 9.57
C GLN A 199 21.02 14.21 8.91
N LEU A 200 20.69 13.13 9.64
CA LEU A 200 20.74 11.77 9.10
C LEU A 200 19.73 11.60 7.96
N LEU A 201 18.54 12.18 8.09
CA LEU A 201 17.50 12.12 7.04
C LEU A 201 17.94 12.86 5.79
N VAL A 202 18.46 14.09 5.92
CA VAL A 202 19.00 14.86 4.79
C VAL A 202 20.05 14.04 4.04
N THR A 203 20.98 13.43 4.77
CA THR A 203 22.05 12.62 4.18
C THR A 203 21.50 11.41 3.42
N ARG A 204 20.54 10.68 4.00
CA ARG A 204 19.87 9.57 3.32
C ARG A 204 19.10 10.01 2.07
N ARG A 205 18.47 11.18 2.10
CA ARG A 205 17.76 11.74 0.94
C ARG A 205 18.72 12.17 -0.18
N TYR A 206 19.92 12.65 0.13
CA TYR A 206 20.94 12.89 -0.89
C TYR A 206 21.39 11.61 -1.59
N LEU A 207 21.56 10.51 -0.86
CA LEU A 207 21.92 9.22 -1.46
C LEU A 207 20.80 8.71 -2.38
N LEU A 208 19.54 8.86 -1.96
CA LEU A 208 18.38 8.49 -2.79
C LEU A 208 18.22 9.38 -4.03
N ALA A 209 18.83 10.57 -4.06
CA ALA A 209 18.66 11.50 -5.17
C ALA A 209 19.23 10.96 -6.49
N SER A 210 20.35 10.23 -6.46
CA SER A 210 20.94 9.66 -7.68
C SER A 210 20.09 8.53 -8.25
N THR A 211 19.52 7.67 -7.40
CA THR A 211 18.66 6.57 -7.85
C THR A 211 17.35 7.10 -8.43
N LEU A 212 16.74 8.08 -7.78
CA LEU A 212 15.54 8.74 -8.31
C LEU A 212 15.81 9.53 -9.59
N ASP A 213 17.00 10.12 -9.75
CA ASP A 213 17.38 10.80 -10.99
C ASP A 213 17.56 9.81 -12.15
N SER A 214 18.16 8.64 -11.87
CA SER A 214 18.27 7.53 -12.82
C SER A 214 16.89 7.00 -13.21
N ASP A 215 15.99 6.75 -12.25
CA ASP A 215 14.62 6.30 -12.50
C ASP A 215 13.85 7.32 -13.36
N LEU A 216 14.05 8.63 -13.12
CA LEU A 216 13.46 9.69 -13.93
C LEU A 216 14.04 9.72 -15.34
N PHE A 217 15.35 9.54 -15.50
CA PHE A 217 15.99 9.47 -16.81
C PHE A 217 15.47 8.28 -17.62
N GLU A 218 15.39 7.10 -17.02
CA GLU A 218 14.80 5.90 -17.63
C GLU A 218 13.34 6.16 -18.01
N ALA A 219 12.54 6.77 -17.13
CA ALA A 219 11.14 7.08 -17.43
C ALA A 219 10.98 8.04 -18.62
N VAL A 220 11.81 9.08 -18.72
CA VAL A 220 11.82 10.01 -19.87
C VAL A 220 12.20 9.29 -21.15
N TRP A 221 13.29 8.51 -21.13
CA TRP A 221 13.76 7.77 -22.30
C TRP A 221 12.71 6.76 -22.79
N SER A 222 12.16 5.99 -21.85
CA SER A 222 11.12 4.99 -22.11
C SER A 222 9.82 5.59 -22.70
N LEU A 223 9.54 6.87 -22.43
CA LEU A 223 8.42 7.59 -23.01
C LEU A 223 8.76 8.11 -24.42
N GLN A 224 9.97 8.59 -24.64
CA GLN A 224 10.41 9.05 -25.97
C GLN A 224 10.36 7.92 -26.99
N ASP A 225 10.86 6.73 -26.62
CA ASP A 225 10.86 5.56 -27.50
C ASP A 225 9.43 5.20 -27.97
N ILE A 226 8.43 5.25 -27.06
CA ILE A 226 7.05 4.94 -27.42
C ILE A 226 6.38 6.07 -28.21
N GLU A 227 6.72 7.34 -27.92
CA GLU A 227 6.21 8.50 -28.66
C GLU A 227 6.71 8.51 -30.10
N GLU A 228 7.95 8.09 -30.36
CA GLU A 228 8.49 7.91 -31.71
C GLU A 228 7.71 6.84 -32.50
N VAL A 229 7.40 5.70 -31.86
CA VAL A 229 6.53 4.69 -32.47
C VAL A 229 5.14 5.26 -32.74
N VAL A 230 4.55 5.99 -31.80
CA VAL A 230 3.24 6.65 -31.98
C VAL A 230 3.28 7.62 -33.16
N ASP A 231 4.32 8.43 -33.29
CA ASP A 231 4.49 9.37 -34.40
C ASP A 231 4.63 8.64 -35.74
N SER A 232 5.38 7.53 -35.78
CA SER A 232 5.49 6.70 -36.97
C SER A 232 4.15 6.12 -37.41
N VAL A 233 3.29 5.71 -36.45
CA VAL A 233 1.96 5.16 -36.69
C VAL A 233 0.97 6.27 -37.10
N LEU A 234 1.04 7.43 -36.45
CA LEU A 234 0.21 8.60 -36.78
C LEU A 234 0.53 9.16 -38.16
N SER A 235 1.79 9.10 -38.62
CA SER A 235 2.15 9.53 -39.97
C SER A 235 1.47 8.69 -41.07
N ARG A 236 1.13 7.42 -40.77
CA ARG A 236 0.39 6.51 -41.66
C ARG A 236 -1.12 6.73 -41.66
N LYS A 237 -1.64 7.51 -40.71
CA LYS A 237 -3.08 7.88 -40.62
C LYS A 237 -3.60 8.43 -41.95
N SER A 238 -2.78 9.16 -42.70
CA SER A 238 -3.12 9.73 -44.00
C SER A 238 -3.35 8.69 -45.10
N ALA A 239 -2.79 7.48 -44.96
CA ALA A 239 -2.89 6.40 -45.95
C ALA A 239 -4.06 5.42 -45.70
N GLN A 240 -4.70 5.48 -44.52
CA GLN A 240 -5.59 4.40 -44.04
C GLN A 240 -6.95 4.92 -43.56
N THR A 241 -7.67 5.59 -44.45
CA THR A 241 -9.00 6.19 -44.21
C THR A 241 -10.16 5.18 -44.19
N HIS A 242 -9.89 3.88 -44.37
CA HIS A 242 -10.94 2.88 -44.65
C HIS A 242 -11.58 2.20 -43.42
N ASN A 243 -10.98 2.25 -42.22
CA ASN A 243 -11.54 1.62 -41.02
C ASN A 243 -11.95 2.68 -39.97
N PRO A 244 -13.26 2.89 -39.73
CA PRO A 244 -13.74 3.93 -38.81
C PRO A 244 -13.29 3.70 -37.36
N GLN A 245 -13.23 2.43 -36.89
CA GLN A 245 -12.79 2.12 -35.53
C GLN A 245 -11.30 2.46 -35.32
N ALA A 246 -10.43 2.06 -36.26
CA ALA A 246 -9.01 2.39 -36.17
C ALA A 246 -8.76 3.91 -36.17
N SER A 247 -9.57 4.68 -36.89
CA SER A 247 -9.47 6.14 -36.91
C SER A 247 -9.82 6.80 -35.57
N GLU A 248 -10.77 6.24 -34.82
CA GLU A 248 -11.14 6.66 -33.48
C GLU A 248 -9.97 6.44 -32.51
N TYR A 249 -9.39 5.23 -32.53
CA TYR A 249 -8.19 4.90 -31.74
C TYR A 249 -7.01 5.81 -32.06
N LEU A 250 -6.72 6.08 -33.33
CA LEU A 250 -5.63 6.98 -33.72
C LEU A 250 -5.87 8.42 -33.24
N THR A 251 -7.13 8.87 -33.20
CA THR A 251 -7.47 10.21 -32.71
C THR A 251 -7.32 10.30 -31.19
N GLU A 252 -7.75 9.28 -30.45
CA GLU A 252 -7.52 9.21 -29.01
C GLU A 252 -6.03 9.12 -28.67
N ILE A 253 -5.25 8.30 -29.39
CA ILE A 253 -3.80 8.17 -29.18
C ILE A 253 -3.11 9.51 -29.45
N GLN A 254 -3.50 10.22 -30.51
CA GLN A 254 -2.99 11.56 -30.79
C GLN A 254 -3.30 12.52 -29.64
N PHE A 255 -4.55 12.54 -29.17
CA PHE A 255 -4.96 13.38 -28.04
C PHE A 255 -4.21 13.01 -26.75
N ALA A 256 -4.04 11.72 -26.46
CA ALA A 256 -3.32 11.22 -25.30
C ALA A 256 -1.84 11.56 -25.35
N ARG A 257 -1.21 11.52 -26.53
CA ARG A 257 0.17 12.00 -26.74
C ARG A 257 0.29 13.49 -26.47
N GLU A 258 -0.58 14.30 -27.05
CA GLU A 258 -0.52 15.77 -26.93
C GLU A 258 -0.86 16.25 -25.52
N SER A 259 -1.88 15.67 -24.86
CA SER A 259 -2.39 16.16 -23.58
C SER A 259 -1.86 15.40 -22.36
N GLY A 260 -1.34 14.18 -22.55
CA GLY A 260 -1.04 13.27 -21.44
C GLY A 260 0.10 13.72 -20.55
N VAL A 261 1.08 14.46 -21.08
CA VAL A 261 2.22 14.96 -20.28
C VAL A 261 2.59 16.41 -20.64
N ALA A 262 1.69 17.16 -21.27
CA ALA A 262 1.94 18.54 -21.69
C ALA A 262 2.32 19.45 -20.52
N ASP A 263 1.64 19.27 -19.39
CA ASP A 263 1.90 19.96 -18.14
C ASP A 263 3.34 19.72 -17.64
N LEU A 264 3.85 18.49 -17.70
CA LEU A 264 5.21 18.20 -17.24
C LEU A 264 6.27 18.56 -18.30
N ILE A 265 6.02 18.31 -19.58
CA ILE A 265 6.97 18.62 -20.66
C ILE A 265 7.21 20.13 -20.76
N SER A 266 6.22 20.95 -20.38
CA SER A 266 6.40 22.41 -20.27
C SER A 266 7.45 22.84 -19.24
N SER A 267 7.90 21.94 -18.36
CA SER A 267 9.06 22.20 -17.50
C SER A 267 10.35 22.14 -18.31
N SER A 268 11.13 23.22 -18.24
CA SER A 268 12.42 23.37 -18.94
C SER A 268 13.41 22.23 -18.62
N ASP A 269 13.30 21.65 -17.42
CA ASP A 269 14.10 20.51 -16.99
C ASP A 269 13.81 19.24 -17.82
N ILE A 270 12.53 18.88 -18.00
CA ILE A 270 12.16 17.66 -18.72
C ILE A 270 12.46 17.83 -20.20
N GLU A 271 12.20 18.99 -20.77
CA GLU A 271 12.58 19.32 -22.14
C GLU A 271 14.11 19.23 -22.34
N SER A 272 14.91 19.73 -21.39
CA SER A 272 16.37 19.59 -21.44
C SER A 272 16.85 18.14 -21.40
N ARG A 273 16.14 17.25 -20.68
CA ARG A 273 16.46 15.82 -20.63
C ARG A 273 16.13 15.16 -21.95
N ARG A 274 14.95 15.44 -22.51
CA ARG A 274 14.50 14.93 -23.81
C ARG A 274 15.52 15.24 -24.92
N THR A 275 15.96 16.50 -25.01
CA THR A 275 16.96 16.93 -26.02
C THR A 275 18.36 16.34 -25.81
N LYS A 276 18.73 15.94 -24.59
CA LYS A 276 19.97 15.20 -24.34
C LYS A 276 19.86 13.76 -24.81
N THR A 277 18.72 13.13 -24.57
CA THR A 277 18.43 11.78 -25.06
C THR A 277 18.45 11.72 -26.59
N ASP A 278 17.87 12.71 -27.28
CA ASP A 278 17.87 12.74 -28.75
C ASP A 278 19.30 12.78 -29.35
N ARG A 279 20.24 13.44 -28.66
CA ARG A 279 21.65 13.41 -29.06
C ARG A 279 22.32 12.06 -28.82
N PHE A 280 21.86 11.33 -27.81
CA PHE A 280 22.39 10.02 -27.43
C PHE A 280 21.84 8.90 -28.33
N SER A 281 20.57 8.97 -28.73
CA SER A 281 19.96 8.03 -29.68
C SER A 281 20.59 8.13 -31.08
N LEU A 282 20.94 9.33 -31.54
CA LEU A 282 21.68 9.54 -32.79
C LEU A 282 23.09 8.91 -32.82
N THR A 283 23.62 8.49 -31.67
CA THR A 283 24.94 7.86 -31.54
C THR A 283 24.90 6.35 -31.31
N ARG A 284 23.72 5.71 -31.25
CA ARG A 284 23.59 4.27 -30.94
C ARG A 284 23.22 3.45 -32.17
N ASP A 285 24.10 2.51 -32.53
CA ASP A 285 23.78 1.40 -33.43
C ASP A 285 22.74 0.47 -32.79
N SER A 286 21.94 -0.16 -33.65
CA SER A 286 20.63 -0.78 -33.44
C SER A 286 20.56 -2.08 -32.60
N ASP A 287 21.43 -2.30 -31.61
CA ASP A 287 21.62 -3.65 -31.03
C ASP A 287 21.30 -3.74 -29.52
N THR A 288 20.22 -3.14 -29.03
CA THR A 288 19.78 -3.46 -27.64
C THR A 288 18.26 -3.61 -27.55
N GLU A 289 17.82 -4.86 -27.69
CA GLU A 289 16.51 -5.36 -27.31
C GLU A 289 16.18 -5.00 -25.86
N GLY A 290 14.99 -4.44 -25.64
CA GLY A 290 14.45 -4.15 -24.32
C GLY A 290 12.96 -4.53 -24.23
N ASP A 291 12.72 -5.75 -23.74
CA ASP A 291 11.61 -6.29 -22.91
C ASP A 291 10.12 -5.90 -23.10
N LEU A 292 9.71 -5.11 -24.08
CA LEU A 292 8.32 -5.09 -24.58
C LEU A 292 8.35 -5.23 -26.10
N PRO A 293 7.44 -6.00 -26.73
CA PRO A 293 7.30 -5.98 -28.18
C PRO A 293 6.79 -4.60 -28.57
N LEU A 294 7.73 -3.66 -28.78
CA LEU A 294 7.50 -2.46 -29.55
C LEU A 294 6.89 -2.95 -30.86
N LEU A 295 5.71 -2.42 -31.17
CA LEU A 295 5.06 -2.70 -32.43
C LEU A 295 6.07 -2.46 -33.53
N ASP A 296 6.45 -3.54 -34.23
CA ASP A 296 7.36 -3.43 -35.35
C ASP A 296 6.78 -2.37 -36.29
N PRO A 297 7.60 -1.45 -36.81
CA PRO A 297 7.13 -0.50 -37.81
C PRO A 297 6.53 -1.23 -39.03
N GLY A 298 6.72 -2.53 -39.22
CA GLY A 298 6.06 -3.32 -40.27
C GLY A 298 4.66 -3.86 -39.94
N CYS A 299 4.16 -3.76 -38.70
CA CYS A 299 2.93 -4.44 -38.28
C CYS A 299 1.66 -3.84 -38.89
N GLU A 300 0.69 -4.71 -39.19
CA GLU A 300 -0.66 -4.31 -39.61
C GLU A 300 -1.36 -3.48 -38.52
N LEU A 301 -2.02 -2.39 -38.91
CA LEU A 301 -2.81 -1.51 -38.02
C LEU A 301 -4.14 -2.18 -37.60
N THR A 302 -4.05 -3.22 -36.79
CA THR A 302 -5.20 -3.85 -36.15
C THR A 302 -5.65 -3.04 -34.93
N VAL A 303 -6.94 -3.16 -34.56
CA VAL A 303 -7.48 -2.50 -33.35
C VAL A 303 -6.76 -2.98 -32.08
N GLU A 304 -6.35 -4.24 -32.04
CA GLU A 304 -5.59 -4.81 -30.92
C GLU A 304 -4.20 -4.18 -30.80
N ASN A 305 -3.49 -4.01 -31.91
CA ASN A 305 -2.20 -3.35 -31.93
C ASN A 305 -2.32 -1.88 -31.48
N LEU A 306 -3.32 -1.14 -31.97
CA LEU A 306 -3.56 0.24 -31.54
C LEU A 306 -3.95 0.34 -30.06
N ALA A 307 -4.77 -0.59 -29.55
CA ALA A 307 -5.12 -0.64 -28.13
C ALA A 307 -3.90 -0.96 -27.26
N ASN A 308 -3.01 -1.87 -27.68
CA ASN A 308 -1.76 -2.17 -26.99
C ASN A 308 -0.79 -0.99 -27.01
N LEU A 309 -0.71 -0.26 -28.13
CA LEU A 309 0.07 0.97 -28.25
C LEU A 309 -0.44 2.04 -27.28
N ASN A 310 -1.77 2.26 -27.23
CA ASN A 310 -2.38 3.20 -26.31
C ASN A 310 -2.15 2.82 -24.84
N ALA A 311 -2.27 1.52 -24.51
CA ALA A 311 -1.98 1.00 -23.17
C ALA A 311 -0.52 1.27 -22.76
N SER A 312 0.41 0.99 -23.68
CA SER A 312 1.85 1.19 -23.47
C SER A 312 2.19 2.67 -23.29
N LEU A 313 1.65 3.54 -24.14
CA LEU A 313 1.79 5.00 -24.01
C LEU A 313 1.31 5.46 -22.64
N LYS A 314 0.09 5.09 -22.26
CA LYS A 314 -0.52 5.46 -20.97
C LYS A 314 0.32 4.98 -19.78
N GLN A 315 0.88 3.76 -19.86
CA GLN A 315 1.75 3.21 -18.81
C GLN A 315 3.07 3.98 -18.68
N ARG A 316 3.71 4.35 -19.81
CA ARG A 316 4.95 5.15 -19.80
C ARG A 316 4.69 6.58 -19.30
N GLN A 317 3.57 7.19 -19.68
CA GLN A 317 3.13 8.49 -19.15
C GLN A 317 2.89 8.45 -17.63
N MET A 318 2.26 7.39 -17.11
CA MET A 318 2.10 7.19 -15.66
C MET A 318 3.46 7.06 -14.97
N THR A 319 4.38 6.27 -15.55
CA THR A 319 5.72 6.04 -14.99
C THR A 319 6.51 7.36 -14.90
N LEU A 320 6.45 8.19 -15.94
CA LEU A 320 7.07 9.53 -15.92
C LEU A 320 6.44 10.43 -14.86
N ARG A 321 5.10 10.52 -14.80
CA ARG A 321 4.39 11.30 -13.78
C ARG A 321 4.80 10.87 -12.38
N GLN A 322 4.92 9.57 -12.14
CA GLN A 322 5.36 9.03 -10.86
C GLN A 322 6.80 9.41 -10.53
N ALA A 323 7.71 9.34 -11.49
CA ALA A 323 9.11 9.69 -11.29
C ALA A 323 9.27 11.19 -10.96
N VAL A 324 8.56 12.07 -11.67
CA VAL A 324 8.53 13.51 -11.40
C VAL A 324 7.98 13.80 -10.00
N VAL A 325 6.84 13.19 -9.65
CA VAL A 325 6.24 13.33 -8.31
C VAL A 325 7.21 12.88 -7.21
N CYS A 326 7.95 11.78 -7.43
CA CYS A 326 8.97 11.31 -6.48
C CYS A 326 10.08 12.34 -6.30
N ARG A 327 10.59 12.89 -7.41
CA ARG A 327 11.62 13.91 -7.40
C ARG A 327 11.16 15.15 -6.65
N ASP A 328 9.97 15.67 -6.95
CA ASP A 328 9.47 16.89 -6.32
C ASP A 328 9.22 16.67 -4.83
N ALA A 329 8.69 15.50 -4.45
CA ALA A 329 8.56 15.14 -3.04
C ALA A 329 9.92 15.03 -2.34
N LEU A 330 10.96 14.56 -3.02
CA LEU A 330 12.32 14.51 -2.49
C LEU A 330 12.88 15.91 -2.25
N VAL A 331 12.70 16.83 -3.19
CA VAL A 331 13.13 18.23 -3.07
C VAL A 331 12.43 18.90 -1.88
N ASP A 332 11.10 18.79 -1.80
CA ASP A 332 10.30 19.28 -0.67
C ASP A 332 10.82 18.75 0.67
N GLU A 333 11.08 17.45 0.75
CA GLU A 333 11.56 16.80 1.97
C GLU A 333 12.97 17.26 2.37
N VAL A 334 13.88 17.38 1.40
CA VAL A 334 15.26 17.82 1.67
C VAL A 334 15.27 19.26 2.15
N GLN A 335 14.54 20.16 1.48
CA GLN A 335 14.40 21.55 1.93
C GLN A 335 13.82 21.63 3.35
N TYR A 336 12.78 20.83 3.63
CA TYR A 336 12.18 20.77 4.96
C TYR A 336 13.15 20.30 6.04
N TYR A 337 13.89 19.21 5.80
CA TYR A 337 14.82 18.67 6.79
C TYR A 337 16.09 19.52 6.93
N GLU A 338 16.56 20.16 5.84
CA GLU A 338 17.64 21.14 5.89
C GLU A 338 17.23 22.33 6.78
N ALA A 339 16.07 22.96 6.51
CA ALA A 339 15.56 24.07 7.29
C ALA A 339 15.36 23.72 8.77
N LEU A 340 14.91 22.49 9.06
CA LEU A 340 14.79 22.00 10.43
C LEU A 340 16.17 21.77 11.08
N SER A 341 17.16 21.32 10.34
CA SER A 341 18.51 21.08 10.86
C SER A 341 19.28 22.37 11.12
N SER A 342 19.05 23.40 10.31
CA SER A 342 19.63 24.75 10.47
C SER A 342 18.87 25.62 11.46
N GLY A 343 17.66 25.20 11.88
CA GLY A 343 16.78 26.01 12.73
C GLY A 343 16.17 27.21 12.01
N THR A 344 16.17 27.22 10.68
CA THR A 344 15.67 28.31 9.83
C THR A 344 14.30 27.99 9.23
N LEU A 345 13.47 27.21 9.94
CA LEU A 345 12.10 26.96 9.51
C LEU A 345 11.34 28.28 9.40
N PRO A 346 10.64 28.53 8.27
CA PRO A 346 9.87 29.75 8.11
C PRO A 346 8.79 29.84 9.18
N GLU A 347 8.75 30.97 9.88
CA GLU A 347 7.70 31.30 10.84
C GLU A 347 6.37 31.48 10.09
N PRO A 348 5.23 31.05 10.66
CA PRO A 348 3.94 31.30 10.03
C PRO A 348 3.70 32.79 9.84
N GLU A 349 3.50 33.24 8.59
CA GLU A 349 3.29 34.66 8.33
C GLU A 349 2.04 35.19 9.02
N PRO A 350 2.09 36.38 9.65
CA PRO A 350 0.93 36.96 10.30
C PRO A 350 -0.15 37.29 9.28
N PHE A 351 -1.38 36.82 9.54
CA PHE A 351 -2.54 37.08 8.68
C PHE A 351 -2.76 38.58 8.46
N ARG A 352 -2.63 39.03 7.21
CA ARG A 352 -2.97 40.38 6.74
C ARG A 352 -4.29 40.30 5.96
N PRO A 353 -5.43 40.71 6.55
CA PRO A 353 -6.70 40.67 5.84
C PRO A 353 -6.67 41.65 4.66
N ASN A 354 -7.12 41.19 3.49
CA ASN A 354 -7.55 42.10 2.44
C ASN A 354 -8.84 42.81 2.90
N PRO A 355 -9.06 44.08 2.55
CA PRO A 355 -10.22 44.85 3.03
C PRO A 355 -11.57 44.30 2.55
N ASP A 356 -11.59 43.46 1.51
CA ASP A 356 -12.82 42.97 0.84
C ASP A 356 -13.25 41.54 1.27
N VAL A 357 -12.67 40.97 2.33
CA VAL A 357 -12.84 39.55 2.70
C VAL A 357 -13.98 39.35 3.71
N ASN A 358 -14.76 38.26 3.55
CA ASN A 358 -15.91 37.95 4.41
C ASN A 358 -15.49 37.58 5.85
N CYS A 359 -16.34 37.90 6.85
CA CYS A 359 -16.09 37.55 8.26
C CYS A 359 -15.82 36.06 8.50
N ALA A 360 -16.46 35.16 7.75
CA ALA A 360 -16.24 33.72 7.87
C ALA A 360 -14.84 33.28 7.39
N GLU A 361 -14.32 33.87 6.32
CA GLU A 361 -12.97 33.62 5.82
C GLU A 361 -11.90 34.18 6.78
N ILE A 362 -12.20 35.28 7.46
CA ILE A 362 -11.36 35.82 8.54
C ILE A 362 -11.30 34.84 9.73
N VAL A 363 -12.43 34.21 10.11
CA VAL A 363 -12.44 33.22 11.20
C VAL A 363 -11.69 31.95 10.79
N LEU A 364 -11.93 31.42 9.59
CA LEU A 364 -11.23 30.24 9.06
C LEU A 364 -9.72 30.46 9.00
N SER A 365 -9.27 31.59 8.44
CA SER A 365 -7.83 31.91 8.37
C SER A 365 -7.17 32.09 9.74
N ARG A 366 -7.89 32.61 10.74
CA ARG A 366 -7.40 32.66 12.13
C ARG A 366 -7.23 31.27 12.74
N VAL A 367 -8.17 30.35 12.45
CA VAL A 367 -8.09 28.95 12.87
C VAL A 367 -6.92 28.24 12.18
N ASP A 368 -6.74 28.46 10.88
CA ASP A 368 -5.62 27.90 10.12
C ASP A 368 -4.27 28.42 10.63
N LEU A 369 -4.17 29.71 10.94
CA LEU A 369 -2.98 30.30 11.54
C LEU A 369 -2.68 29.69 12.92
N PHE A 370 -3.71 29.48 13.74
CA PHE A 370 -3.56 28.83 15.05
C PHE A 370 -3.03 27.39 14.90
N PHE A 371 -3.57 26.61 13.96
CA PHE A 371 -3.06 25.28 13.65
C PHE A 371 -1.64 25.32 13.08
N ALA A 372 -1.29 26.29 12.24
CA ALA A 372 0.06 26.48 11.71
C ALA A 372 1.07 26.78 12.82
N TRP A 373 0.68 27.59 13.82
CA TRP A 373 1.49 27.83 15.01
C TRP A 373 1.68 26.58 15.85
N ILE A 374 0.60 25.82 16.11
CA ILE A 374 0.70 24.52 16.80
C ILE A 374 1.66 23.59 16.05
N GLU A 375 1.52 23.51 14.74
CA GLU A 375 2.35 22.67 13.89
C GLU A 375 3.82 23.11 13.91
N TYR A 376 4.09 24.42 13.86
CA TYR A 376 5.42 25.00 13.98
C TYR A 376 6.08 24.64 15.32
N TYR A 377 5.39 24.89 16.45
CA TYR A 377 5.88 24.53 17.78
C TYR A 377 6.08 23.01 17.94
N TRP A 378 5.16 22.21 17.40
CA TRP A 378 5.30 20.76 17.37
C TRP A 378 6.55 20.33 16.60
N ARG A 379 6.77 20.87 15.40
CA ARG A 379 7.88 20.51 14.50
C ARG A 379 9.25 20.81 15.12
N ILE A 380 9.37 21.92 15.84
CA ILE A 380 10.65 22.35 16.45
C ILE A 380 10.92 21.62 17.77
N HIS A 381 9.97 21.63 18.70
CA HIS A 381 10.24 21.20 20.08
C HIS A 381 9.78 19.76 20.37
N LEU A 382 8.56 19.42 19.97
CA LEU A 382 7.93 18.16 20.42
C LEU A 382 8.25 16.97 19.50
N ARG A 383 8.52 17.22 18.22
CA ARG A 383 8.77 16.19 17.19
C ARG A 383 9.87 15.22 17.58
N ARG A 384 11.04 15.74 18.02
CA ARG A 384 12.18 14.89 18.41
C ARG A 384 11.82 13.99 19.59
N GLY A 385 11.20 14.55 20.62
CA GLY A 385 10.76 13.81 21.80
C GLY A 385 9.72 12.74 21.43
N ALA A 386 8.73 13.10 20.63
CA ALA A 386 7.70 12.18 20.14
C ALA A 386 8.30 11.03 19.31
N CYS A 387 9.19 11.31 18.36
CA CYS A 387 9.86 10.27 17.58
C CYS A 387 10.70 9.32 18.45
N LEU A 388 11.41 9.85 19.46
CA LEU A 388 12.16 9.00 20.41
C LEU A 388 11.23 8.15 21.28
N ALA A 389 10.14 8.73 21.78
CA ALA A 389 9.14 8.01 22.58
C ALA A 389 8.46 6.90 21.76
N PHE A 390 8.00 7.20 20.54
CA PHE A 390 7.43 6.20 19.65
C PHE A 390 8.45 5.15 19.22
N GLY A 391 9.72 5.52 18.99
CA GLY A 391 10.80 4.57 18.71
C GLY A 391 11.07 3.64 19.88
N ALA A 392 11.12 4.16 21.11
CA ALA A 392 11.29 3.36 22.33
C ALA A 392 10.10 2.43 22.57
N LEU A 393 8.87 2.93 22.44
CA LEU A 393 7.65 2.11 22.54
C LEU A 393 7.61 1.02 21.47
N ALA A 394 7.91 1.37 20.22
CA ALA A 394 7.96 0.41 19.13
C ALA A 394 9.03 -0.66 19.39
N THR A 395 10.21 -0.29 19.90
CA THR A 395 11.28 -1.24 20.27
C THR A 395 10.82 -2.19 21.37
N LEU A 396 10.17 -1.66 22.41
CA LEU A 396 9.61 -2.47 23.49
C LEU A 396 8.59 -3.48 22.93
N LEU A 397 7.65 -3.02 22.10
CA LEU A 397 6.66 -3.89 21.47
C LEU A 397 7.32 -4.92 20.54
N SER A 398 8.37 -4.56 19.78
CA SER A 398 9.11 -5.52 18.95
C SER A 398 9.72 -6.63 19.78
N VAL A 399 10.36 -6.29 20.89
CA VAL A 399 11.00 -7.25 21.79
C VAL A 399 9.95 -8.15 22.43
N LEU A 400 8.80 -7.60 22.86
CA LEU A 400 7.70 -8.39 23.42
C LEU A 400 7.08 -9.35 22.39
N VAL A 401 6.91 -8.90 21.14
CA VAL A 401 6.44 -9.76 20.03
C VAL A 401 7.45 -10.87 19.75
N LEU A 402 8.75 -10.54 19.61
CA LEU A 402 9.79 -11.54 19.39
C LEU A 402 9.93 -12.54 20.53
N TRP A 403 9.77 -12.07 21.76
CA TRP A 403 9.73 -12.95 22.92
C TRP A 403 8.53 -13.91 22.85
N SER A 404 7.34 -13.38 22.49
CA SER A 404 6.12 -14.20 22.35
C SER A 404 6.27 -15.27 21.26
N GLU A 405 6.85 -14.90 20.11
CA GLU A 405 7.15 -15.82 19.00
C GLU A 405 8.18 -16.90 19.42
N LEU A 406 9.28 -16.51 20.07
CA LEU A 406 10.29 -17.46 20.54
C LEU A 406 9.72 -18.44 21.58
N THR A 407 8.85 -17.96 22.47
CA THR A 407 8.23 -18.80 23.50
C THR A 407 7.23 -19.81 22.93
N MET A 408 6.83 -19.65 21.67
CA MET A 408 5.92 -20.59 21.00
C MET A 408 6.50 -22.01 20.90
N GLY A 409 7.81 -22.15 20.71
CA GLY A 409 8.49 -23.45 20.67
C GLY A 409 8.59 -24.17 22.02
N PHE A 410 8.24 -23.52 23.12
CA PHE A 410 8.32 -24.09 24.47
C PHE A 410 6.95 -24.60 24.96
N PRO A 411 6.89 -25.61 25.83
CA PRO A 411 5.62 -26.15 26.32
C PRO A 411 4.87 -25.19 27.28
N VAL A 412 5.53 -24.16 27.82
CA VAL A 412 4.94 -23.21 28.78
C VAL A 412 4.46 -21.95 28.06
N SER A 413 3.26 -21.46 28.37
CA SER A 413 2.71 -20.20 27.86
C SER A 413 3.37 -18.98 28.54
N LEU A 414 4.52 -18.58 27.99
CA LEU A 414 5.31 -17.42 28.43
C LEU A 414 5.04 -16.14 27.63
N SER A 415 3.98 -16.09 26.83
CA SER A 415 3.62 -14.89 26.07
C SER A 415 3.14 -13.79 27.04
N PRO A 416 3.79 -12.60 27.09
CA PRO A 416 3.39 -11.53 28.00
C PRO A 416 1.97 -11.04 27.73
N PHE A 417 1.57 -10.99 26.45
CA PHE A 417 0.22 -10.60 26.03
C PHE A 417 -0.84 -11.62 26.45
N GLY A 418 -0.56 -12.92 26.32
CA GLY A 418 -1.47 -13.98 26.75
C GLY A 418 -1.67 -14.01 28.25
N GLN A 419 -0.58 -13.83 29.02
CA GLN A 419 -0.64 -13.73 30.48
C GLN A 419 -1.42 -12.50 30.96
N MET A 420 -1.18 -11.33 30.33
CA MET A 420 -1.92 -10.11 30.65
C MET A 420 -3.44 -10.27 30.43
N MET A 421 -3.82 -10.96 29.36
CA MET A 421 -5.22 -11.25 29.08
C MET A 421 -5.81 -12.29 30.03
N ALA A 422 -5.06 -13.35 30.37
CA ALA A 422 -5.48 -14.35 31.35
C ALA A 422 -5.70 -13.73 32.74
N HIS A 423 -4.79 -12.88 33.21
CA HIS A 423 -4.93 -12.18 34.49
C HIS A 423 -6.17 -11.28 34.53
N THR A 424 -6.47 -10.61 33.42
CA THR A 424 -7.64 -9.73 33.30
C THR A 424 -8.95 -10.53 33.35
N LEU A 425 -8.95 -11.77 32.85
CA LEU A 425 -10.15 -12.62 32.82
C LEU A 425 -10.60 -13.08 34.22
N HIS A 426 -9.66 -13.31 35.14
CA HIS A 426 -9.95 -13.87 36.47
C HIS A 426 -10.86 -12.98 37.34
N GLY A 427 -11.12 -11.73 36.95
CA GLY A 427 -11.95 -10.78 37.71
C GLY A 427 -13.31 -10.43 37.12
N THR A 428 -13.65 -10.87 35.89
CA THR A 428 -14.85 -10.37 35.19
C THR A 428 -15.61 -11.44 34.41
N ALA A 429 -16.90 -11.60 34.71
CA ALA A 429 -17.85 -12.47 33.98
C ALA A 429 -18.50 -11.77 32.77
N ARG A 430 -17.95 -10.65 32.30
CA ARG A 430 -18.50 -9.84 31.20
C ARG A 430 -17.41 -9.49 30.20
N PRO A 431 -17.74 -9.37 28.90
CA PRO A 431 -16.80 -8.83 27.92
C PRO A 431 -16.43 -7.41 28.36
N SER A 432 -15.14 -7.22 28.64
CA SER A 432 -14.60 -5.95 29.10
C SER A 432 -13.91 -5.26 27.92
N TYR A 433 -14.26 -3.99 27.69
CA TYR A 433 -13.55 -3.14 26.73
C TYR A 433 -12.04 -3.09 26.99
N PHE A 434 -11.62 -3.32 28.23
CA PHE A 434 -10.20 -3.39 28.59
C PHE A 434 -9.49 -4.61 27.98
N LEU A 435 -10.17 -5.77 27.93
CA LEU A 435 -9.63 -7.00 27.31
C LEU A 435 -9.54 -6.83 25.78
N GLU A 436 -10.57 -6.22 25.18
CA GLU A 436 -10.57 -5.84 23.77
C GLU A 436 -9.39 -4.91 23.45
N MET A 437 -9.15 -3.86 24.24
CA MET A 437 -8.02 -2.95 24.04
C MET A 437 -6.64 -3.63 24.21
N ILE A 438 -6.50 -4.52 25.19
CA ILE A 438 -5.26 -5.28 25.44
C ILE A 438 -4.90 -6.18 24.25
N SER A 439 -5.91 -6.79 23.60
CA SER A 439 -5.71 -7.63 22.43
C SER A 439 -5.57 -6.82 21.13
N LEU A 440 -6.26 -5.68 21.02
CA LEU A 440 -6.15 -4.80 19.86
C LEU A 440 -4.75 -4.17 19.73
N LEU A 441 -4.11 -3.79 20.84
CA LEU A 441 -2.81 -3.11 20.83
C LEU A 441 -1.70 -3.90 20.10
N PRO A 442 -1.38 -5.15 20.46
CA PRO A 442 -0.37 -5.93 19.75
C PRO A 442 -0.79 -6.23 18.31
N LEU A 443 -2.09 -6.44 18.05
CA LEU A 443 -2.62 -6.69 16.69
C LEU A 443 -2.38 -5.48 15.77
N VAL A 444 -2.71 -4.26 16.22
CA VAL A 444 -2.46 -3.02 15.47
C VAL A 444 -0.96 -2.83 15.25
N TYR A 445 -0.13 -3.14 16.25
CA TYR A 445 1.31 -3.01 16.13
C TYR A 445 1.92 -3.95 15.08
N ILE A 446 1.54 -5.25 15.08
CA ILE A 446 2.03 -6.18 14.06
C ILE A 446 1.51 -5.81 12.67
N SER A 447 0.26 -5.35 12.55
CA SER A 447 -0.32 -4.86 11.30
C SER A 447 0.44 -3.65 10.79
N TRP A 448 0.81 -2.71 11.67
CA TRP A 448 1.68 -1.61 11.30
C TRP A 448 3.03 -2.11 10.78
N CYS A 449 3.69 -3.04 11.47
CA CYS A 449 4.99 -3.58 11.06
C CYS A 449 4.94 -4.24 9.67
N VAL A 450 3.93 -5.10 9.42
CA VAL A 450 3.76 -5.82 8.16
C VAL A 450 3.43 -4.85 7.03
N TYR A 451 2.44 -3.97 7.20
CA TYR A 451 2.00 -3.08 6.13
C TYR A 451 2.99 -1.94 5.84
N SER A 452 3.66 -1.41 6.87
CA SER A 452 4.75 -0.45 6.64
C SER A 452 5.92 -1.10 5.90
N SER A 453 6.24 -2.36 6.19
CA SER A 453 7.26 -3.11 5.46
C SER A 453 6.87 -3.34 4.01
N LEU A 454 5.63 -3.79 3.76
CA LEU A 454 5.08 -4.00 2.42
C LEU A 454 5.28 -2.77 1.52
N LEU A 455 4.96 -1.58 2.03
CA LEU A 455 5.05 -0.34 1.26
C LEU A 455 6.49 0.21 1.15
N SER A 456 7.39 -0.21 2.03
CA SER A 456 8.79 0.24 2.04
C SER A 456 9.72 -0.59 1.16
N VAL A 457 9.39 -1.87 0.93
CA VAL A 457 10.26 -2.78 0.17
C VAL A 457 10.29 -2.40 -1.31
N ARG A 458 11.50 -2.25 -1.87
CA ARG A 458 11.73 -1.73 -3.23
C ARG A 458 11.05 -2.55 -4.34
N LEU A 459 10.90 -3.87 -4.16
CA LEU A 459 10.13 -4.74 -5.07
C LEU A 459 8.71 -4.21 -5.31
N PHE A 460 8.14 -3.53 -4.30
CA PHE A 460 6.81 -2.95 -4.32
C PHE A 460 6.81 -1.42 -4.42
N SER A 461 7.99 -0.78 -4.44
CA SER A 461 8.13 0.69 -4.48
C SER A 461 7.59 1.32 -5.76
N LYS A 462 7.57 0.60 -6.89
CA LYS A 462 6.90 1.07 -8.13
C LYS A 462 5.39 1.29 -7.91
N TYR A 463 4.80 0.64 -6.92
CA TYR A 463 3.39 0.78 -6.51
C TYR A 463 3.24 1.41 -5.11
N GLY A 464 4.27 2.10 -4.61
CA GLY A 464 4.24 2.74 -3.30
C GLY A 464 3.20 3.86 -3.21
N LEU A 465 2.49 3.92 -2.08
CA LEU A 465 1.53 4.98 -1.79
C LEU A 465 2.25 6.31 -1.55
N LYS A 466 1.95 7.31 -2.37
CA LYS A 466 2.48 8.68 -2.27
C LYS A 466 1.42 9.64 -1.75
N SER A 467 1.78 10.41 -0.73
CA SER A 467 0.88 11.38 -0.08
C SER A 467 0.48 12.54 -1.03
N LYS A 468 -0.50 13.36 -0.59
CA LYS A 468 -1.01 14.56 -1.30
C LYS A 468 -1.76 14.31 -2.62
N LYS A 469 -2.60 13.27 -2.72
CA LYS A 469 -3.41 12.92 -3.91
C LYS A 469 -2.59 12.62 -5.17
N ARG A 470 -1.36 12.13 -5.01
CA ARG A 470 -0.43 11.86 -6.11
C ARG A 470 -0.26 10.37 -6.44
N SER A 471 -1.05 9.51 -5.81
CA SER A 471 -1.01 8.07 -6.09
C SER A 471 -1.97 7.70 -7.21
N ASP A 472 -1.47 6.91 -8.16
CA ASP A 472 -2.27 6.44 -9.28
C ASP A 472 -3.19 5.28 -8.88
N GLY A 473 -4.25 5.08 -9.66
CA GLY A 473 -5.20 3.99 -9.47
C GLY A 473 -4.56 2.59 -9.35
N PRO A 474 -3.61 2.20 -10.21
CA PRO A 474 -2.97 0.87 -10.13
C PRO A 474 -2.17 0.68 -8.84
N ALA A 475 -1.50 1.72 -8.33
CA ALA A 475 -0.75 1.65 -7.08
C ALA A 475 -1.68 1.42 -5.87
N LEU A 476 -2.83 2.10 -5.84
CA LEU A 476 -3.85 1.87 -4.81
C LEU A 476 -4.48 0.47 -4.92
N ALA A 477 -4.74 -0.01 -6.14
CA ALA A 477 -5.28 -1.35 -6.37
C ALA A 477 -4.28 -2.43 -5.92
N PHE A 478 -2.99 -2.21 -6.20
CA PHE A 478 -1.90 -3.06 -5.73
C PHE A 478 -1.88 -3.12 -4.20
N SER A 479 -1.82 -1.98 -3.51
CA SER A 479 -1.81 -1.97 -2.04
C SER A 479 -3.05 -2.64 -1.45
N ALA A 480 -4.24 -2.31 -1.97
CA ALA A 480 -5.48 -2.97 -1.54
C ALA A 480 -5.43 -4.49 -1.71
N SER A 481 -4.89 -4.97 -2.84
CA SER A 481 -4.79 -6.40 -3.19
C SER A 481 -3.93 -7.19 -2.20
N TYR A 482 -2.84 -6.61 -1.72
CA TYR A 482 -1.98 -7.25 -0.73
C TYR A 482 -2.54 -7.18 0.70
N LEU A 483 -3.20 -6.08 1.06
CA LEU A 483 -3.86 -5.93 2.37
C LEU A 483 -4.94 -7.01 2.58
N VAL A 484 -5.84 -7.19 1.61
CA VAL A 484 -6.92 -8.19 1.71
C VAL A 484 -6.41 -9.63 1.76
N ARG A 485 -5.24 -9.91 1.15
CA ARG A 485 -4.61 -11.24 1.18
C ARG A 485 -3.94 -11.55 2.52
N MET A 486 -3.35 -10.55 3.17
CA MET A 486 -2.57 -10.77 4.40
C MET A 486 -3.39 -10.72 5.68
N GLN A 487 -4.59 -10.13 5.68
CA GLN A 487 -5.36 -9.94 6.92
C GLN A 487 -5.61 -11.25 7.70
N PHE A 488 -5.96 -12.34 7.02
CA PHE A 488 -6.31 -13.61 7.65
C PHE A 488 -5.07 -14.36 8.14
N PRO A 489 -4.01 -14.51 7.32
CA PRO A 489 -2.73 -15.02 7.79
C PRO A 489 -2.14 -14.21 8.95
N LEU A 490 -2.29 -12.89 8.94
CA LEU A 490 -1.85 -12.02 10.02
C LEU A 490 -2.63 -12.28 11.31
N CYS A 491 -3.97 -12.37 11.23
CA CYS A 491 -4.82 -12.73 12.37
C CYS A 491 -4.51 -14.16 12.89
N TYR A 492 -4.21 -15.10 12.00
CA TYR A 492 -3.82 -16.46 12.36
C TYR A 492 -2.46 -16.49 13.08
N ASN A 493 -1.44 -15.83 12.52
CA ASN A 493 -0.14 -15.66 13.18
C ASN A 493 -0.29 -14.95 14.53
N TYR A 494 -1.23 -14.01 14.62
CA TYR A 494 -1.54 -13.32 15.86
C TYR A 494 -2.03 -14.26 16.97
N LEU A 495 -2.99 -15.13 16.66
CA LEU A 495 -3.50 -16.09 17.64
C LEU A 495 -2.44 -17.11 18.06
N LEU A 496 -1.61 -17.53 17.10
CA LEU A 496 -0.55 -18.50 17.32
C LEU A 496 0.49 -18.00 18.34
N PHE A 497 0.89 -16.72 18.28
CA PHE A 497 1.77 -16.15 19.29
C PHE A 497 1.07 -15.90 20.63
N LEU A 498 -0.24 -15.56 20.62
CA LEU A 498 -0.95 -15.15 21.84
C LEU A 498 -1.08 -16.31 22.82
N ARG A 499 -1.19 -17.56 22.32
CA ARG A 499 -1.26 -18.80 23.10
C ARG A 499 -2.22 -18.70 24.29
N TYR A 500 -3.41 -18.21 24.01
CA TYR A 500 -4.44 -17.99 25.01
C TYR A 500 -5.53 -19.05 24.89
N ASN A 501 -5.86 -19.75 25.97
CA ASN A 501 -6.80 -20.87 25.90
C ASN A 501 -8.18 -20.51 25.30
N ALA A 502 -8.64 -19.26 25.43
CA ALA A 502 -9.90 -18.84 24.82
C ALA A 502 -9.80 -18.63 23.30
N SER A 503 -8.60 -18.51 22.72
CA SER A 503 -8.44 -18.37 21.27
C SER A 503 -8.82 -19.66 20.54
N GLU A 504 -8.57 -20.83 21.12
CA GLU A 504 -8.89 -22.13 20.48
C GLU A 504 -10.38 -22.29 20.18
N SER A 505 -11.26 -21.71 21.02
CA SER A 505 -12.71 -21.76 20.82
C SER A 505 -13.30 -20.53 20.10
N SER A 506 -12.45 -19.61 19.60
CA SER A 506 -12.92 -18.41 18.89
C SER A 506 -13.59 -18.77 17.56
N ALA A 507 -14.53 -17.94 17.11
CA ALA A 507 -15.19 -18.15 15.82
C ALA A 507 -14.20 -18.03 14.65
N PHE A 508 -13.17 -17.20 14.79
CA PHE A 508 -12.05 -17.13 13.86
C PHE A 508 -11.27 -18.45 13.78
N THR A 509 -10.92 -19.05 14.92
CA THR A 509 -10.20 -20.32 14.94
C THR A 509 -11.08 -21.44 14.37
N ALA A 510 -12.39 -21.41 14.61
CA ALA A 510 -13.31 -22.33 13.94
C ALA A 510 -13.32 -22.16 12.41
N LEU A 511 -13.22 -20.93 11.89
CA LEU A 511 -13.08 -20.69 10.44
C LEU A 511 -11.75 -21.26 9.91
N MET A 512 -10.64 -21.05 10.64
CA MET A 512 -9.30 -21.49 10.25
C MET A 512 -9.05 -22.99 10.43
N SER A 513 -9.62 -23.62 11.45
CA SER A 513 -9.43 -25.05 11.76
C SER A 513 -9.93 -25.98 10.66
N ASN A 514 -10.90 -25.54 9.84
CA ASN A 514 -11.30 -26.28 8.64
C ASN A 514 -10.09 -26.48 7.68
N MET A 515 -9.07 -25.62 7.76
CA MET A 515 -7.86 -25.65 6.92
C MET A 515 -6.74 -26.55 7.48
N ASP A 516 -6.85 -27.05 8.72
CA ASP A 516 -5.84 -27.93 9.36
C ASP A 516 -5.78 -29.33 8.73
N THR A 517 -6.67 -29.61 7.78
CA THR A 517 -6.72 -30.84 6.98
C THR A 517 -5.50 -31.02 6.07
N ILE A 518 -4.65 -29.98 5.89
CA ILE A 518 -3.38 -30.08 5.14
C ILE A 518 -2.19 -30.25 6.11
N PRO A 519 -1.50 -31.42 6.09
CA PRO A 519 -0.39 -31.73 7.01
C PRO A 519 0.77 -30.73 6.97
N LEU A 520 0.95 -30.03 5.85
CA LEU A 520 2.00 -29.03 5.67
C LEU A 520 1.88 -27.86 6.66
N LEU A 521 0.64 -27.48 7.06
CA LEU A 521 0.36 -26.28 7.85
C LEU A 521 0.35 -26.50 9.37
N GLY A 522 0.02 -27.70 9.85
CA GLY A 522 -0.37 -27.89 11.25
C GLY A 522 0.78 -27.99 12.26
N THR A 523 1.75 -28.88 12.05
CA THR A 523 2.66 -29.30 13.14
C THR A 523 4.12 -28.91 12.96
N SER A 524 4.64 -28.92 11.73
CA SER A 524 6.03 -28.54 11.46
C SER A 524 6.18 -27.02 11.30
N LEU A 525 5.28 -26.37 10.55
CA LEU A 525 5.40 -24.93 10.26
C LEU A 525 5.22 -24.06 11.52
N SER A 526 4.33 -24.45 12.42
CA SER A 526 4.14 -23.76 13.71
C SER A 526 5.41 -23.72 14.57
N VAL A 527 6.30 -24.71 14.45
CA VAL A 527 7.59 -24.73 15.17
C VAL A 527 8.67 -23.93 14.43
N TYR A 528 8.74 -24.03 13.11
CA TYR A 528 9.82 -23.43 12.32
C TYR A 528 9.59 -21.97 11.94
N LEU A 529 8.35 -21.54 11.73
CA LEU A 529 8.04 -20.17 11.31
C LEU A 529 8.49 -19.12 12.35
N PRO A 530 8.29 -19.30 13.67
CA PRO A 530 8.79 -18.34 14.66
C PRO A 530 10.33 -18.25 14.66
N LEU A 531 11.02 -19.38 14.56
CA LEU A 531 12.49 -19.41 14.47
C LEU A 531 12.98 -18.67 13.21
N PHE A 532 12.26 -18.84 12.10
CA PHE A 532 12.56 -18.13 10.86
C PHE A 532 12.32 -16.63 10.99
N THR A 533 11.23 -16.18 11.63
CA THR A 533 10.99 -14.76 11.94
C THR A 533 12.13 -14.17 12.78
N VAL A 534 12.56 -14.87 13.83
CA VAL A 534 13.69 -14.43 14.69
C VAL A 534 14.98 -14.35 13.88
N ALA A 535 15.26 -15.33 13.02
CA ALA A 535 16.43 -15.32 12.14
C ALA A 535 16.40 -14.15 11.15
N LEU A 536 15.23 -13.85 10.57
CA LEU A 536 15.06 -12.69 9.69
C LEU A 536 15.24 -11.37 10.45
N CYS A 537 14.70 -11.24 11.66
CA CYS A 537 14.96 -10.09 12.53
C CYS A 537 16.44 -9.92 12.83
N ALA A 538 17.16 -11.00 13.14
CA ALA A 538 18.60 -10.93 13.36
C ALA A 538 19.33 -10.50 12.07
N ALA A 539 18.96 -11.05 10.92
CA ALA A 539 19.56 -10.71 9.62
C ALA A 539 19.31 -9.24 9.24
N THR A 540 18.10 -8.71 9.47
CA THR A 540 17.79 -7.29 9.26
C THR A 540 18.47 -6.41 10.30
N PHE A 541 18.59 -6.88 11.55
CA PHE A 541 19.30 -6.13 12.59
C PHE A 541 20.79 -5.96 12.28
N PHE A 542 21.47 -7.00 11.80
CA PHE A 542 22.88 -6.90 11.40
C PHE A 542 23.09 -6.37 9.98
N ASN A 543 22.02 -5.95 9.29
CA ASN A 543 22.04 -5.50 7.89
C ASN A 543 22.76 -6.49 6.96
N VAL A 544 22.55 -7.79 7.18
CA VAL A 544 23.23 -8.87 6.45
C VAL A 544 22.99 -8.75 4.95
N TYR A 545 21.75 -8.44 4.55
CA TYR A 545 21.37 -8.22 3.15
C TYR A 545 22.22 -7.13 2.47
N ALA A 546 22.32 -5.95 3.08
CA ALA A 546 23.11 -4.84 2.54
C ALA A 546 24.60 -5.19 2.44
N ARG A 547 25.14 -5.90 3.44
CA ARG A 547 26.54 -6.35 3.44
C ARG A 547 26.82 -7.41 2.37
N LEU A 548 25.85 -8.28 2.09
CA LEU A 548 25.97 -9.27 1.02
C LEU A 548 25.92 -8.61 -0.36
N LEU A 549 25.01 -7.65 -0.57
CA LEU A 549 24.95 -6.88 -1.81
C LEU A 549 26.24 -6.09 -2.08
N ALA A 550 26.80 -5.45 -1.05
CA ALA A 550 28.07 -4.73 -1.15
C ALA A 550 29.20 -5.68 -1.60
N LYS A 551 29.26 -6.90 -1.05
CA LYS A 551 30.24 -7.92 -1.47
C LYS A 551 30.06 -8.42 -2.90
N LEU A 552 28.84 -8.36 -3.43
CA LEU A 552 28.52 -8.75 -4.81
C LEU A 552 28.74 -7.61 -5.81
N GLY A 553 29.14 -6.41 -5.36
CA GLY A 553 29.32 -5.24 -6.21
C GLY A 553 28.01 -4.71 -6.80
N ILE A 554 26.87 -5.01 -6.17
CA ILE A 554 25.58 -4.51 -6.62
C ILE A 554 25.36 -3.13 -6.01
N GLU A 555 25.34 -2.08 -6.85
CA GLU A 555 25.03 -0.72 -6.43
C GLU A 555 23.62 -0.66 -5.82
N HIS A 556 23.54 -0.57 -4.50
CA HIS A 556 22.29 -0.46 -3.76
C HIS A 556 22.43 0.57 -2.64
N ASP A 557 21.38 1.37 -2.43
CA ASP A 557 21.41 2.49 -1.47
C ASP A 557 21.84 2.05 -0.06
N ASP A 558 21.31 0.93 0.43
CA ASP A 558 21.71 0.37 1.74
C ASP A 558 23.11 -0.27 1.72
N ALA A 559 23.55 -0.80 0.58
CA ALA A 559 24.90 -1.37 0.44
C ALA A 559 25.97 -0.27 0.56
N ILE A 560 25.73 0.90 -0.04
CA ILE A 560 26.61 2.07 0.05
C ILE A 560 26.68 2.59 1.50
N ILE A 561 25.55 2.62 2.23
CA ILE A 561 25.51 3.11 3.62
C ILE A 561 26.23 2.19 4.61
N TYR A 562 26.13 0.86 4.45
CA TYR A 562 26.61 -0.10 5.46
C TYR A 562 27.84 -0.92 5.04
N GLY A 563 28.27 -0.84 3.77
CA GLY A 563 29.36 -1.65 3.24
C GLY A 563 30.24 -0.98 2.19
N GLY A 564 29.94 0.25 1.77
CA GLY A 564 30.77 1.01 0.82
C GLY A 564 31.96 1.70 1.47
N ASP A 565 32.97 2.02 0.66
CA ASP A 565 34.13 2.80 1.09
C ASP A 565 33.70 4.25 1.40
N ALA A 566 34.38 4.90 2.36
CA ALA A 566 34.04 6.25 2.79
C ALA A 566 34.09 7.28 1.64
N GLU A 567 35.01 7.09 0.68
CA GLU A 567 35.14 7.94 -0.51
C GLU A 567 33.94 7.81 -1.46
N GLU A 568 33.46 6.58 -1.69
CA GLU A 568 32.29 6.31 -2.53
C GLU A 568 31.02 6.94 -1.92
N TYR A 569 30.86 6.78 -0.62
CA TYR A 569 29.78 7.38 0.15
C TYR A 569 29.75 8.91 0.03
N GLU A 570 30.90 9.57 0.20
CA GLU A 570 31.01 11.03 0.06
C GLU A 570 30.77 11.50 -1.37
N MET A 571 31.23 10.73 -2.36
CA MET A 571 31.02 11.03 -3.78
C MET A 571 29.53 11.03 -4.14
N LYS A 572 28.79 9.98 -3.76
CA LYS A 572 27.34 9.89 -4.01
C LYS A 572 26.56 10.99 -3.29
N ILE A 573 26.96 11.38 -2.08
CA ILE A 573 26.35 12.54 -1.39
C ILE A 573 26.61 13.84 -2.16
N ARG A 574 27.82 14.04 -2.67
CA ARG A 574 28.18 15.24 -3.44
C ARG A 574 27.38 15.30 -4.74
N GLU A 575 27.24 14.17 -5.43
CA GLU A 575 26.41 14.01 -6.61
C GLU A 575 24.94 14.34 -6.31
N GLY A 576 24.36 13.71 -5.28
CA GLY A 576 22.97 13.97 -4.87
C GLY A 576 22.70 15.43 -4.50
N LYS A 577 23.64 16.08 -3.79
CA LYS A 577 23.58 17.52 -3.51
C LYS A 577 23.58 18.37 -4.77
N ALA A 578 24.42 18.02 -5.76
CA ALA A 578 24.48 18.75 -7.02
C ALA A 578 23.17 18.60 -7.83
N LEU A 579 22.60 17.39 -7.86
CA LEU A 579 21.33 17.10 -8.53
C LEU A 579 20.16 17.87 -7.93
N LEU A 580 20.04 17.89 -6.61
CA LEU A 580 18.94 18.61 -5.94
C LEU A 580 19.06 20.13 -6.07
N ARG A 581 20.29 20.68 -5.96
CA ARG A 581 20.51 22.11 -6.20
C ARG A 581 20.15 22.53 -7.61
N LYS A 582 20.38 21.64 -8.59
CA LYS A 582 19.96 21.88 -9.97
C LYS A 582 18.43 21.91 -10.06
N ALA A 583 17.74 20.92 -9.48
CA ALA A 583 16.28 20.85 -9.48
C ALA A 583 15.64 22.10 -8.84
N THR A 584 16.11 22.53 -7.66
CA THR A 584 15.59 23.73 -6.98
C THR A 584 15.73 25.00 -7.83
N ARG A 585 16.86 25.16 -8.55
CA ARG A 585 17.08 26.35 -9.40
C ARG A 585 16.14 26.39 -10.60
N THR A 586 15.76 25.23 -11.14
CA THR A 586 14.81 25.19 -12.26
C THR A 586 13.42 25.61 -11.80
N ASP A 587 13.00 25.21 -10.60
CA ASP A 587 11.70 25.61 -10.03
C ASP A 587 11.64 27.11 -9.75
N ASP A 588 12.72 27.73 -9.25
CA ASP A 588 12.78 29.19 -9.00
C ASP A 588 12.63 30.04 -10.28
N HIS A 589 13.00 29.49 -11.45
CA HIS A 589 12.84 30.15 -12.75
C HIS A 589 11.44 29.98 -13.36
N GLN A 590 10.55 29.19 -12.75
CA GLN A 590 9.12 29.14 -13.04
C GLN A 590 8.35 29.93 -11.97
N PRO A 591 8.23 31.27 -12.09
CA PRO A 591 7.37 32.01 -11.18
C PRO A 591 5.93 31.49 -11.33
N SER A 592 5.36 31.10 -10.19
CA SER A 592 3.97 30.73 -9.94
C SER A 592 2.96 31.48 -10.82
N SER A 593 2.54 30.86 -11.92
CA SER A 593 1.43 31.34 -12.75
C SER A 593 0.14 30.53 -12.57
N ASN A 594 0.04 29.65 -11.56
CA ASN A 594 -1.10 28.74 -11.40
C ASN A 594 -1.72 28.66 -9.99
N SER A 595 -1.49 29.66 -9.12
CA SER A 595 -2.21 29.77 -7.83
C SER A 595 -3.33 30.83 -7.81
N SER A 596 -3.78 31.30 -8.96
CA SER A 596 -4.84 32.33 -9.06
C SER A 596 -5.76 32.13 -10.27
N SER A 597 -6.31 30.93 -10.43
CA SER A 597 -7.37 30.65 -11.41
C SER A 597 -8.36 29.59 -10.91
N SER A 598 -8.94 29.85 -9.73
CA SER A 598 -10.16 29.15 -9.31
C SER A 598 -11.08 30.04 -8.46
N SER A 599 -11.29 31.29 -8.89
CA SER A 599 -12.32 32.19 -8.33
C SER A 599 -12.75 33.25 -9.36
N ASN A 600 -13.35 32.85 -10.50
CA ASN A 600 -14.38 33.63 -11.20
C ASN A 600 -14.78 32.96 -12.52
N SER A 601 -15.79 32.10 -12.44
CA SER A 601 -16.61 31.75 -13.61
C SER A 601 -18.02 31.40 -13.13
N ASN A 602 -18.76 32.42 -12.71
CA ASN A 602 -20.23 32.38 -12.69
C ASN A 602 -20.81 33.80 -12.57
N SER A 603 -20.96 34.47 -13.71
CA SER A 603 -22.01 35.47 -13.88
C SER A 603 -22.50 35.43 -15.33
N ASN A 604 -23.51 34.58 -15.55
CA ASN A 604 -24.36 34.60 -16.74
C ASN A 604 -25.05 35.96 -16.84
N ASN A 605 -24.60 36.83 -17.74
CA ASN A 605 -25.42 37.93 -18.24
C ASN A 605 -26.23 37.42 -19.44
N ARG A 606 -27.48 37.03 -19.17
CA ARG A 606 -28.54 36.96 -20.18
C ARG A 606 -29.12 38.38 -20.31
N THR A 607 -28.76 39.07 -21.38
CA THR A 607 -29.44 40.30 -21.79
C THR A 607 -30.51 39.93 -22.80
N TYR A 608 -31.78 40.05 -22.39
CA TYR A 608 -32.92 40.11 -23.30
C TYR A 608 -32.89 41.45 -24.04
N ASN A 609 -32.81 41.42 -25.36
CA ASN A 609 -33.27 42.54 -26.19
C ASN A 609 -34.65 42.20 -26.75
N LYS A 610 -35.63 43.02 -26.36
CA LYS A 610 -36.86 43.27 -27.12
C LYS A 610 -36.50 44.12 -28.34
N VAL A 611 -36.90 43.70 -29.53
CA VAL A 611 -37.83 44.38 -30.46
C VAL A 611 -38.45 43.30 -31.31
#